data_AF-A0A1W9PLG8-F1
#
_entry.id   AF-A0A1W9PLG8-F1
#
_cell.length_a   1.000
_cell.length_b   1.000
_cell.length_c   1.000
_cell.angle_alpha   90.00
_cell.angle_beta   90.00
_cell.angle_gamma   90.00
#
_symmetry.space_group_name_H-M   'P 1'
#
loop_
_entity.id
_entity.type
_entity.pdbx_description
1 polymer ?
#
loop_
_entity_poly.entity_id
_entity_poly.type
_entity_poly.pdbx_seq_one_letter_code
_entity_poly.pdbx_strand_id
1 'polypeptide(L)' 'MKVFAFISGFLLSVQLFGVNINTASVEELSSLKGIGEKTAVKIVEYRKEHKFNRINEIKNVRGVGEERA' A
#
# COMPACT_ATOMS: atom_id res chain seq x y z
N MET A 1 1.69 -38.65 -3.40
CA MET A 1 0.76 -37.56 -3.07
C MET A 1 1.12 -37.02 -1.69
N LYS A 2 1.36 -35.70 -1.59
CA LYS A 2 1.40 -34.87 -0.36
C LYS A 2 2.58 -35.18 0.58
N VAL A 3 3.54 -34.31 0.86
CA VAL A 3 3.66 -32.84 0.77
C VAL A 3 5.16 -32.59 0.61
N PHE A 4 5.59 -32.05 -0.53
CA PHE A 4 6.95 -31.51 -0.65
C PHE A 4 7.09 -30.42 0.41
N ALA A 5 8.20 -30.46 1.15
CA ALA A 5 8.60 -29.51 2.17
C ALA A 5 8.76 -28.09 1.61
N PHE A 6 7.64 -27.43 1.30
CA PHE A 6 7.58 -26.08 0.72
C PHE A 6 7.45 -24.97 1.78
N ILE A 7 7.46 -25.32 3.07
CA ILE A 7 7.30 -24.35 4.17
C ILE A 7 8.52 -24.37 5.10
N SER A 8 9.73 -24.58 4.58
CA SER A 8 10.98 -24.34 5.33
C SER A 8 11.71 -23.06 4.90
N GLY A 9 11.17 -22.33 3.91
CA GLY A 9 11.73 -21.09 3.37
C GLY A 9 10.84 -19.85 3.55
N PHE A 10 9.79 -19.93 4.37
CA PHE A 10 8.96 -18.77 4.72
C PHE A 10 9.48 -18.10 6.01
N LEU A 11 10.80 -18.00 6.12
CA LEU A 11 11.46 -17.27 7.21
C LEU A 11 12.51 -16.36 6.56
N LEU A 12 12.36 -15.06 6.84
CA LEU A 12 13.40 -14.05 6.77
C LEU A 12 13.67 -13.35 5.42
N SER A 13 12.65 -12.73 4.85
CA SER A 13 12.85 -11.43 4.21
C SER A 13 11.60 -10.58 4.39
N VAL A 14 11.52 -9.87 5.53
CA VAL A 14 10.73 -8.63 5.55
C VAL A 14 11.46 -7.68 4.63
N GLN A 15 11.08 -7.74 3.36
CA GLN A 15 11.61 -6.86 2.36
C GLN A 15 11.02 -5.49 2.65
N LEU A 16 11.79 -4.64 3.33
CA LEU A 16 11.46 -3.25 3.65
C LEU A 16 11.49 -2.41 2.36
N PHE A 17 10.61 -2.73 1.40
CA PHE A 17 10.38 -1.90 0.25
C PHE A 17 9.30 -0.88 0.62
N GLY A 18 9.73 0.37 0.82
CA GLY A 18 8.79 1.47 0.89
C GLY A 18 8.09 1.65 -0.46
N VAL A 19 6.77 1.78 -0.44
CA VAL A 19 5.98 2.06 -1.64
C VAL A 19 6.00 3.57 -1.89
N ASN A 20 6.48 4.00 -3.06
CA ASN A 20 6.49 5.41 -3.42
C ASN A 20 5.08 5.87 -3.81
N ILE A 21 4.43 6.62 -2.92
CA ILE A 21 3.06 7.13 -3.11
C ILE A 21 2.85 7.89 -4.43
N ASN A 22 3.88 8.55 -4.96
CA ASN A 22 3.79 9.38 -6.17
C ASN A 22 3.91 8.59 -7.47
N THR A 23 4.35 7.32 -7.41
CA THR A 23 4.62 6.49 -8.61
C THR A 23 4.02 5.08 -8.56
N ALA A 24 3.77 4.54 -7.36
CA ALA A 24 3.33 3.16 -7.18
C ALA A 24 2.00 2.83 -7.89
N SER A 25 1.82 1.60 -8.33
CA SER A 25 0.57 1.15 -8.94
C SER A 25 -0.57 1.03 -7.93
N VAL A 26 -1.79 0.80 -8.42
CA VAL A 26 -2.94 0.54 -7.54
C VAL A 26 -2.72 -0.73 -6.72
N GLU A 27 -2.14 -1.76 -7.34
CA GLU A 27 -1.83 -3.06 -6.73
C GLU A 27 -0.74 -2.92 -5.65
N GLU A 28 0.31 -2.14 -5.92
CA GLU A 28 1.36 -1.88 -4.93
C GLU A 28 0.82 -1.12 -3.72
N LEU A 29 -0.03 -0.11 -3.94
CA LEU A 29 -0.67 0.66 -2.87
C LEU A 29 -1.68 -0.18 -2.08
N SER A 30 -2.47 -1.03 -2.75
CA SER A 30 -3.48 -1.87 -2.09
C SER A 30 -2.89 -3.06 -1.32
N SER A 31 -1.60 -3.36 -1.54
CA SER A 31 -0.85 -4.32 -0.73
C SER A 31 -0.53 -3.79 0.69
N LEU A 32 -0.64 -2.47 0.91
CA LEU A 32 -0.36 -1.85 2.19
C LEU A 32 -1.49 -2.11 3.19
N LYS A 33 -1.13 -2.53 4.41
CA LYS A 33 -2.09 -2.72 5.50
C LYS A 33 -2.92 -1.45 5.71
N GLY A 34 -4.24 -1.58 5.65
CA GLY A 34 -5.19 -0.47 5.83
C GLY A 34 -5.55 0.29 4.56
N ILE A 35 -4.93 -0.01 3.41
CA ILE A 35 -5.27 0.58 2.11
C ILE A 35 -5.95 -0.47 1.24
N GLY A 36 -7.27 -0.41 1.12
CA GLY A 36 -8.01 -1.21 0.14
C GLY A 36 -7.90 -0.66 -1.28
N GLU A 37 -8.24 -1.47 -2.27
CA GLU A 37 -8.24 -1.09 -3.71
C GLU A 37 -8.95 0.24 -3.99
N LYS A 38 -10.15 0.44 -3.42
CA LYS A 38 -10.91 1.70 -3.55
C LYS A 38 -10.17 2.92 -3.01
N THR A 39 -9.33 2.75 -2.00
CA THR A 39 -8.50 3.82 -1.45
C THR A 39 -7.27 4.04 -2.31
N ALA A 40 -6.61 2.97 -2.75
CA ALA A 40 -5.48 3.03 -3.68
C ALA A 40 -5.83 3.78 -4.98
N VAL A 41 -6.99 3.49 -5.59
CA VAL A 41 -7.47 4.22 -6.78
C VAL A 41 -7.58 5.72 -6.49
N LYS A 42 -8.15 6.11 -5.35
CA LYS A 42 -8.27 7.54 -5.00
C LYS A 42 -6.92 8.22 -4.78
N ILE A 43 -5.92 7.50 -4.24
CA ILE A 43 -4.55 8.01 -4.11
C ILE A 43 -3.96 8.28 -5.50
N VAL A 44 -4.15 7.35 -6.44
CA VAL A 44 -3.67 7.51 -7.82
C VAL A 44 -4.37 8.65 -8.54
N GLU A 45 -5.68 8.83 -8.36
CA GLU A 45 -6.40 9.98 -8.92
C GLU A 45 -5.93 11.30 -8.29
N TYR A 46 -5.82 11.37 -6.96
CA TYR A 46 -5.35 12.58 -6.26
C TYR A 46 -3.98 13.03 -6.77
N ARG A 47 -3.02 12.12 -6.91
CA ARG A 47 -1.65 12.46 -7.35
C ARG A 47 -1.50 12.85 -8.83
N LYS A 48 -2.54 12.67 -9.66
CA LYS A 48 -2.55 13.18 -11.04
C LYS A 48 -2.64 14.71 -11.03
N GLU A 49 -3.39 15.26 -10.10
CA GLU A 49 -3.59 16.70 -9.96
C GLU A 49 -2.67 17.30 -8.89
N HIS A 50 -2.38 16.57 -7.81
CA HIS A 50 -1.68 17.06 -6.62
C HIS A 50 -0.62 16.06 -6.13
N LYS A 51 0.66 16.30 -6.43
CA LYS A 51 1.76 15.47 -5.91
C LYS A 51 1.84 15.56 -4.38
N PHE A 52 2.15 14.43 -3.75
CA PHE A 52 2.41 14.39 -2.31
C PHE A 52 3.84 14.87 -2.03
N ASN A 53 3.98 16.00 -1.35
CA ASN A 53 5.26 16.57 -0.93
C ASN A 53 5.60 16.15 0.51
N ARG A 54 4.59 15.83 1.32
CA ARG A 54 4.72 15.36 2.70
C ARG A 54 3.80 14.17 2.93
N ILE A 55 4.22 13.22 3.76
CA ILE A 55 3.45 12.00 4.07
C ILE A 55 2.05 12.36 4.61
N ASN A 56 1.94 13.38 5.45
CA ASN A 56 0.67 13.78 6.06
C ASN A 56 -0.40 14.27 5.08
N GLU A 57 -0.01 14.67 3.86
CA GLU A 57 -0.96 15.09 2.81
C GLU A 57 -1.85 13.93 2.34
N ILE A 58 -1.51 12.67 2.67
CA ILE A 58 -2.38 11.51 2.45
C ILE A 58 -3.78 11.70 3.07
N LYS A 59 -3.90 12.49 4.15
CA LYS A 59 -5.19 12.79 4.80
C LYS A 59 -6.15 13.57 3.90
N ASN A 60 -5.67 14.17 2.81
CA ASN A 60 -6.51 14.84 1.81
C ASN A 60 -7.25 13.85 0.91
N VAL A 61 -6.85 12.58 0.88
CA VAL A 61 -7.50 11.54 0.08
C VAL A 61 -8.73 11.02 0.83
N ARG A 62 -9.92 11.19 0.25
CA ARG A 62 -11.18 10.79 0.88
C ARG A 62 -11.21 9.29 1.23
N GLY A 63 -11.34 8.98 2.51
CA GLY A 63 -11.35 7.60 3.01
C GLY A 63 -9.96 7.10 3.45
N VAL A 64 -8.94 7.96 3.42
CA VAL A 64 -7.75 7.85 4.26
C VAL A 64 -7.97 8.76 5.47
N GLY A 65 -8.01 8.19 6.67
CA GLY A 65 -8.30 8.92 7.91
C GLY A 65 -7.72 8.19 9.12
N GLU A 66 -7.82 8.79 10.30
CA GLU A 66 -7.39 8.17 11.55
C GLU A 66 -8.03 6.79 11.72
N GLU A 67 -7.20 5.84 12.18
CA GLU A 67 -7.56 4.47 12.48
C GLU A 67 -8.92 4.44 13.18
N ARG A 68 -9.86 3.62 12.69
CA ARG A 68 -11.02 3.26 13.51
C ARG A 68 -10.46 2.49 14.69
N ALA A 69 -10.22 3.18 15.80
CA ALA A 69 -9.98 2.59 17.10
C ALA A 69 -11.15 1.69 17.50
#